data_AF-A0A843XP33-F1
#
_entry.id   AF-A0A843XP33-F1
#
_cell.length_a   1.000
_cell.length_b   1.000
_cell.length_c   1.000
_cell.angle_alpha   90.00
_cell.angle_beta   90.00
_cell.angle_gamma   90.00
#
_symmetry.space_group_name_H-M   'P 1'
#
loop_
_entity.id
_entity.type
_entity.pdbx_description
1 polymer ?
#
loop_
_entity_poly.entity_id
_entity_poly.type
_entity_poly.pdbx_seq_one_letter_code
_entity_poly.pdbx_strand_id
1 'polypeptide(L)'
;MAKFLRAEEHLPNTLRQALIYNALGFSMPSFAHVSLILAPDRSKLSKRHGATSVGQFREMGYLPQAMVNYLALLGWGDGTENEFFIIEHLVEKFSIERVNKSGAIFDSTKLR
;
A
#
# COMPACT_ATOMS: atom_id res chain seq x y z
N MET A 1 -2.66 0.51 -22.02
CA MET A 1 -1.83 -0.58 -21.46
C MET A 1 -2.31 -0.85 -20.04
N ALA A 2 -2.77 -2.07 -19.72
CA ALA A 2 -3.29 -2.36 -18.39
C ALA A 2 -2.16 -2.39 -17.35
N LYS A 3 -2.40 -1.78 -16.19
CA LYS A 3 -1.45 -1.71 -15.06
C LYS A 3 -2.11 -2.31 -13.82
N PHE A 4 -1.44 -3.26 -13.18
CA PHE A 4 -1.90 -3.87 -11.92
C PHE A 4 -0.99 -3.40 -10.79
N LEU A 5 -1.58 -2.74 -9.80
CA LEU A 5 -0.93 -2.38 -8.54
C LEU A 5 -1.57 -3.20 -7.42
N ARG A 6 -0.79 -4.05 -6.74
CA ARG A 6 -1.31 -4.95 -5.69
C ARG A 6 -0.23 -5.36 -4.70
N ALA A 7 -0.62 -5.96 -3.58
CA ALA A 7 0.32 -6.43 -2.56
C ALA A 7 1.29 -7.50 -3.11
N GLU A 8 2.53 -7.50 -2.59
CA GLU A 8 3.61 -8.44 -2.96
C GLU A 8 3.28 -9.91 -2.70
N GLU A 9 2.29 -10.20 -1.85
CA GLU A 9 1.77 -11.57 -1.66
C GLU A 9 1.25 -12.20 -2.96
N HIS A 10 0.91 -11.37 -3.96
CA HIS A 10 0.48 -11.83 -5.28
C HIS A 10 1.61 -11.96 -6.31
N LEU A 11 2.86 -11.65 -5.94
CA LEU A 11 4.00 -11.81 -6.84
C LEU A 11 4.09 -13.23 -7.43
N PRO A 12 3.94 -14.32 -6.66
CA PRO A 12 3.95 -15.69 -7.20
C PRO A 12 2.80 -15.96 -8.19
N ASN A 13 1.66 -15.28 -8.04
CA ASN A 13 0.52 -15.44 -8.96
C ASN A 13 0.80 -14.84 -10.34
N THR A 14 1.70 -13.85 -10.41
CA THR A 14 2.07 -13.17 -11.67
C THR A 14 2.65 -14.14 -12.69
N LEU A 15 3.40 -15.15 -12.24
CA LEU A 15 3.95 -16.18 -13.14
C LEU A 15 2.82 -16.93 -13.87
N ARG A 16 1.82 -17.41 -13.12
CA ARG A 16 0.67 -18.13 -13.70
C ARG A 16 -0.14 -17.23 -14.62
N GLN A 17 -0.34 -15.98 -14.22
CA GLN A 17 -1.04 -14.98 -15.03
C GLN A 17 -0.29 -14.72 -16.34
N ALA A 18 1.02 -14.54 -16.31
CA ALA A 18 1.83 -14.31 -17.50
C ALA A 18 1.73 -15.47 -18.50
N LEU A 19 1.73 -16.72 -18.02
CA LEU A 19 1.52 -17.90 -18.88
C LEU A 19 0.15 -17.87 -19.57
N ILE A 20 -0.90 -17.47 -18.85
CA ILE A 20 -2.26 -17.32 -19.40
C ILE A 20 -2.30 -16.22 -20.46
N TYR A 21 -1.74 -15.03 -20.18
CA TYR A 21 -1.66 -13.93 -21.15
C TYR A 21 -0.94 -14.37 -22.43
N ASN A 22 0.19 -15.07 -22.28
CA ASN A 22 0.95 -15.58 -23.41
C ASN A 22 0.16 -16.62 -24.22
N ALA A 23 -0.49 -17.59 -23.56
CA ALA A 23 -1.27 -18.62 -24.22
C ALA A 23 -2.48 -18.07 -24.99
N LEU A 24 -3.09 -16.99 -24.48
CA LEU A 24 -4.22 -16.31 -25.12
C LEU A 24 -3.79 -15.28 -26.19
N GLY A 25 -2.49 -15.07 -26.39
CA GLY A 25 -1.98 -14.06 -27.32
C GLY A 25 -2.27 -12.62 -26.90
N PHE A 26 -2.52 -12.38 -25.61
CA PHE A 26 -2.81 -11.05 -25.09
C PHE A 26 -1.53 -10.27 -24.76
N SER A 27 -1.59 -8.95 -24.90
CA SER A 27 -0.50 -8.07 -24.50
C SER A 27 -0.23 -8.19 -23.00
N MET A 28 1.04 -8.40 -22.62
CA MET A 28 1.43 -8.47 -21.21
C MET A 28 1.18 -7.13 -20.51
N PRO A 29 0.44 -7.11 -19.40
CA PRO A 29 0.24 -5.89 -18.62
C PRO A 29 1.48 -5.61 -17.76
N SER A 30 1.59 -4.38 -17.26
CA SER A 30 2.61 -4.03 -16.27
C SER A 30 2.12 -4.38 -14.86
N PHE A 31 2.99 -5.01 -14.06
CA PHE A 31 2.70 -5.35 -12.67
C PHE A 31 3.62 -4.56 -11.73
N ALA A 32 3.02 -3.89 -10.75
CA ALA A 32 3.71 -3.29 -9.63
C ALA A 32 3.21 -3.95 -8.34
N HIS A 33 4.17 -4.45 -7.54
CA HIS A 33 3.88 -5.14 -6.29
C HIS A 33 4.33 -4.25 -5.12
N VAL A 34 3.38 -3.81 -4.31
CA VAL A 34 3.64 -2.99 -3.13
C VAL A 34 3.90 -3.88 -1.92
N SER A 35 4.81 -3.47 -1.05
CA SER A 35 5.21 -4.24 0.11
C SER A 35 4.07 -4.45 1.09
N LEU A 36 4.16 -5.52 1.89
CA LEU A 36 3.20 -5.77 2.95
C LEU A 36 3.28 -4.72 4.05
N ILE A 37 2.13 -4.46 4.65
CA ILE A 37 2.04 -3.75 5.93
C ILE A 37 2.35 -4.76 7.03
N LEU A 38 3.33 -4.43 7.86
CA LEU A 38 3.83 -5.24 8.95
C LEU A 38 3.31 -4.72 10.29
N ALA A 39 3.16 -5.61 11.26
CA ALA A 39 2.98 -5.25 12.66
C ALA A 39 4.32 -4.79 13.28
N PRO A 40 4.31 -4.18 14.49
CA PRO A 40 5.54 -3.75 15.17
C PRO A 40 6.59 -4.87 15.38
N ASP A 41 6.13 -6.12 15.48
CA ASP A 41 6.97 -7.32 15.59
C ASP A 41 7.51 -7.82 14.23
N ARG A 42 7.26 -7.08 13.14
CA ARG A 42 7.61 -7.40 11.74
C ARG A 42 6.87 -8.59 11.13
N SER A 43 5.89 -9.15 11.83
CA SER A 43 4.98 -10.13 11.23
C SER A 43 3.96 -9.43 10.30
N LYS A 44 3.25 -10.19 9.45
CA LYS A 44 2.19 -9.61 8.60
C LYS A 44 1.09 -9.02 9.49
N LEU A 45 0.72 -7.76 9.25
CA LEU A 45 -0.38 -7.13 9.97
C LEU A 45 -1.66 -7.97 9.78
N SER A 46 -2.36 -8.22 10.88
CA SER A 46 -3.51 -9.11 10.91
C SER A 46 -4.43 -8.73 12.07
N LYS A 47 -5.66 -9.26 12.08
CA LYS A 47 -6.67 -8.99 13.11
C LYS A 47 -6.20 -9.25 14.55
N ARG A 48 -5.15 -10.06 14.74
CA ARG A 48 -4.58 -10.37 16.05
C ARG A 48 -3.81 -9.19 16.66
N HIS A 49 -3.45 -8.20 15.86
CA HIS A 49 -2.64 -7.05 16.27
C HIS A 49 -3.47 -5.82 16.67
N GLY A 50 -4.80 -5.96 16.83
CA GLY A 50 -5.69 -4.89 17.30
C GLY A 50 -6.66 -4.37 16.23
N ALA A 51 -6.99 -3.07 16.29
CA ALA A 51 -7.85 -2.42 15.30
C ALA A 51 -7.19 -2.51 13.92
N THR A 52 -7.74 -3.35 13.05
CA THR A 52 -7.18 -3.65 11.72
C THR A 52 -8.18 -3.41 10.61
N SER A 53 -9.40 -2.99 10.96
CA SER A 53 -10.37 -2.53 9.99
C SER A 53 -10.46 -1.01 10.02
N VAL A 54 -10.58 -0.41 8.83
CA VAL A 54 -10.84 1.03 8.69
C VAL A 54 -12.11 1.44 9.46
N GLY A 55 -13.11 0.55 9.55
CA GLY A 55 -14.33 0.77 10.32
C GLY A 55 -14.08 1.00 11.81
N GLN A 56 -13.20 0.20 12.44
CA GLN A 56 -12.83 0.38 13.84
C GLN A 56 -12.14 1.72 14.08
N PHE A 57 -11.24 2.15 13.18
CA PHE A 57 -10.61 3.48 13.29
C PHE A 57 -11.65 4.61 13.20
N ARG A 58 -12.66 4.46 12.34
CA ARG A 58 -13.77 5.42 12.28
C ARG A 58 -14.55 5.47 13.60
N GLU A 59 -14.85 4.33 14.21
CA GLU A 59 -15.53 4.26 15.52
C GLU A 59 -14.70 4.86 16.65
N MET A 60 -13.38 4.79 16.57
CA MET A 60 -12.44 5.42 17.50
C MET A 60 -12.27 6.93 17.28
N GLY A 61 -12.92 7.52 16.27
CA GLY A 61 -12.90 8.96 16.01
C GLY A 61 -11.77 9.46 15.11
N TYR A 62 -11.07 8.57 14.40
CA TYR A 62 -10.03 8.99 13.45
C TYR A 62 -10.66 9.69 12.23
N LEU A 63 -10.04 10.81 11.84
CA LEU A 63 -10.44 11.54 10.65
C LEU A 63 -10.09 10.75 9.37
N PRO A 64 -11.00 10.67 8.38
CA PRO A 64 -10.69 10.02 7.10
C PRO A 64 -9.44 10.57 6.42
N GLN A 65 -9.22 11.89 6.50
CA GLN A 65 -8.05 12.56 5.92
C GLN A 65 -6.75 12.11 6.59
N ALA A 66 -6.75 11.98 7.93
CA ALA A 66 -5.59 11.49 8.67
C ALA A 66 -5.28 10.03 8.30
N MET A 67 -6.32 9.20 8.16
CA MET A 67 -6.17 7.81 7.72
C MET A 67 -5.58 7.72 6.30
N VAL A 68 -6.08 8.52 5.35
CA VAL A 68 -5.55 8.52 3.97
C VAL A 68 -4.10 8.98 3.94
N ASN A 69 -3.76 10.06 4.65
CA ASN A 69 -2.38 10.54 4.74
C ASN A 69 -1.46 9.46 5.32
N TYR A 70 -1.85 8.86 6.44
CA TYR A 70 -1.07 7.83 7.10
C TYR A 70 -0.87 6.59 6.23
N LEU A 71 -1.92 6.09 5.58
CA LEU A 71 -1.81 4.95 4.66
C LEU A 71 -0.92 5.27 3.45
N ALA A 72 -0.93 6.50 2.95
CA ALA A 72 -0.04 6.91 1.88
C ALA A 72 1.43 6.89 2.30
N LEU A 73 1.75 7.18 3.57
CA LEU A 73 3.12 7.11 4.10
C LEU A 73 3.60 5.68 4.34
N LEU A 74 2.71 4.68 4.31
CA LEU A 74 3.10 3.28 4.44
C LEU A 74 3.75 2.76 3.16
N GLY A 75 5.05 3.02 3.05
CA GLY A 75 5.87 2.54 1.94
C GLY A 75 5.97 3.53 0.78
N TRP A 76 5.57 4.79 0.97
CA TRP A 76 5.76 5.85 -0.03
C TRP A 76 6.09 7.18 0.66
N GLY A 77 6.81 8.05 -0.05
CA GLY A 77 7.05 9.44 0.33
C GLY A 77 7.35 10.29 -0.90
N ASP A 78 7.18 11.61 -0.80
CA ASP A 78 7.43 12.54 -1.90
C ASP A 78 8.92 12.87 -2.10
N GLY A 79 9.80 12.15 -1.41
CA GLY A 79 11.26 12.33 -1.38
C GLY A 79 11.72 13.54 -0.56
N THR A 80 10.83 14.13 0.22
CA THR A 80 11.15 15.12 1.24
C THR A 80 10.87 14.54 2.64
N GLU A 81 11.10 15.34 3.68
CA GLU A 81 10.71 15.01 5.06
C GLU A 81 9.24 15.35 5.36
N ASN A 82 8.47 15.78 4.34
CA ASN A 82 7.06 16.11 4.54
C ASN A 82 6.24 14.85 4.83
N GLU A 83 5.52 14.86 5.95
CA GLU A 83 4.61 13.77 6.34
C GLU A 83 3.14 14.20 6.38
N PHE A 84 2.84 15.45 6.01
CA PHE A 84 1.47 15.97 6.03
C PHE A 84 1.01 16.33 4.62
N PHE A 85 0.04 15.57 4.13
CA PHE A 85 -0.56 15.76 2.81
C PHE A 85 -2.08 15.79 2.91
N ILE A 86 -2.67 16.65 2.08
CA ILE A 86 -4.07 16.53 1.68
C ILE A 86 -4.16 15.64 0.44
N ILE A 87 -5.35 15.14 0.13
CA ILE A 87 -5.57 14.19 -0.97
C ILE A 87 -5.09 14.78 -2.30
N GLU A 88 -5.32 16.06 -2.54
CA GLU A 88 -4.92 16.79 -3.75
C GLU A 88 -3.39 16.74 -3.93
N HIS A 89 -2.63 17.02 -2.86
CA HIS A 89 -1.17 16.94 -2.89
C HIS A 89 -0.68 15.50 -3.09
N LEU A 90 -1.35 14.50 -2.51
CA LEU A 90 -1.01 13.10 -2.76
C LEU A 90 -1.19 12.75 -4.24
N VAL A 91 -2.30 13.15 -4.86
CA VAL A 91 -2.56 12.90 -6.28
C VAL A 91 -1.51 13.57 -7.17
N GLU A 92 -1.12 14.80 -6.87
CA GLU A 92 -0.11 15.53 -7.64
C GLU A 92 1.29 14.94 -7.50
N LYS A 93 1.67 14.49 -6.30
CA LYS A 93 3.03 14.04 -5.99
C LYS A 93 3.24 12.53 -6.16
N PHE A 94 2.18 11.73 -6.17
CA PHE A 94 2.31 10.28 -6.21
C PHE A 94 3.01 9.79 -7.47
N SER A 95 3.98 8.92 -7.28
CA SER A 95 4.74 8.26 -8.33
C SER A 95 5.10 6.86 -7.84
N ILE A 96 4.87 5.87 -8.69
CA ILE A 96 5.10 4.46 -8.36
C ILE A 96 6.59 4.17 -8.14
N GLU A 97 7.46 4.94 -8.78
CA GLU A 97 8.92 4.87 -8.68
C GLU A 97 9.42 5.19 -7.26
N ARG A 98 8.61 5.89 -6.46
CA ARG A 98 8.92 6.25 -5.07
C ARG A 98 8.31 5.30 -4.02
N VAL A 99 7.65 4.24 -4.47
CA VAL A 99 7.15 3.20 -3.56
C VAL A 99 8.33 2.30 -3.13
N ASN A 100 8.54 2.22 -1.82
CA ASN A 100 9.60 1.43 -1.21
C ASN A 100 9.30 -0.07 -1.33
N LYS A 101 10.36 -0.87 -1.47
CA LYS A 101 10.28 -2.34 -1.53
C LYS A 101 10.29 -3.00 -0.14
N SER A 102 10.67 -2.27 0.90
CA SER A 102 10.66 -2.76 2.27
C SER A 102 9.25 -2.73 2.86
N GLY A 103 8.92 -3.74 3.66
CA GLY A 103 7.66 -3.76 4.41
C GLY A 103 7.48 -2.51 5.27
N ALA A 104 6.28 -1.93 5.23
CA ALA A 104 5.94 -0.74 5.99
C ALA A 104 5.38 -1.16 7.36
N ILE A 105 6.02 -0.71 8.44
CA ILE A 105 5.55 -1.03 9.79
C ILE A 105 4.38 -0.11 10.15
N PHE A 106 3.25 -0.71 10.52
CA PHE A 106 2.12 0.00 11.07
C PHE A 106 2.44 0.44 12.50
N ASP A 107 2.55 1.75 12.68
CA ASP A 107 2.70 2.43 13.97
C ASP A 107 1.41 3.19 14.34
N SER A 108 0.66 2.66 15.32
CA SER A 108 -0.56 3.30 15.83
C SER A 108 -0.30 4.63 16.55
N THR A 109 0.91 4.83 17.07
CA THR A 109 1.30 6.07 17.76
C THR A 109 1.43 7.19 16.75
N LYS A 110 2.06 6.93 15.60
CA LYS A 110 2.19 7.89 14.51
C LYS A 110 0.85 8.27 13.86
N LEU A 111 -0.12 7.34 13.87
CA LEU A 111 -1.46 7.61 13.35
C LEU A 111 -2.31 8.50 14.29
N ARG A 112 -1.99 8.53 15.59
CA ARG A 112 -2.75 9.28 16.61
C ARG A 112 -2.41 10.77 16.61
#